data_AF-A0A970YM31-F1
#
_entry.id   AF-A0A970YM31-F1
#
_cell.length_a   1.000
_cell.length_b   1.000
_cell.length_c   1.000
_cell.angle_alpha   90.00
_cell.angle_beta   90.00
_cell.angle_gamma   90.00
#
_symmetry.space_group_name_H-M   'P 1'
#
loop_
_entity.id
_entity.type
_entity.pdbx_description
1 polymer ?
#
loop_
_entity_poly.entity_id
_entity_poly.type
_entity_poly.pdbx_seq_one_letter_code
_entity_poly.pdbx_strand_id
1 'polypeptide(L)'
;MIELKKRDRGAVSVAHVRRKEKAYKYLTGAGIVVGLSSTVLIIMANQMSTNIVQNPDSIRLVFLLGISLAPVSFMIFISAQIAAISAGMKNWNLVLGFLCSFQSIISLIFARDILLQDSSSRLSLQTPNWSSYILWSILLASLILTVIV
;
A
#
# COMPACT_ATOMS: atom_id res chain seq x y z
N MET A 1 11.99 -50.25 -28.15
CA MET A 1 10.71 -49.57 -27.87
C MET A 1 11.00 -48.35 -27.03
N ILE A 2 11.28 -47.26 -27.74
CA ILE A 2 11.35 -45.88 -27.24
C ILE A 2 9.90 -45.35 -27.21
N GLU A 3 9.66 -44.31 -26.39
CA GLU A 3 8.45 -43.43 -26.44
C GLU A 3 7.15 -44.09 -25.89
N LEU A 4 6.29 -43.52 -25.03
CA LEU A 4 5.83 -42.16 -24.74
C LEU A 4 5.06 -42.21 -23.40
N LYS A 5 5.66 -41.85 -22.24
CA LYS A 5 4.79 -41.72 -21.03
C LYS A 5 5.20 -40.70 -19.97
N LYS A 6 6.21 -39.86 -20.22
CA LYS A 6 6.71 -38.93 -19.19
C LYS A 6 6.94 -37.48 -19.64
N ARG A 7 6.45 -37.06 -20.83
CA ARG A 7 6.87 -35.79 -21.44
C ARG A 7 5.85 -34.65 -21.55
N ASP A 8 4.61 -34.80 -21.07
CA ASP A 8 3.56 -33.80 -21.37
C ASP A 8 2.86 -33.16 -20.16
N ARG A 9 3.57 -32.93 -19.05
CA ARG A 9 3.10 -31.99 -18.03
C ARG A 9 4.15 -30.94 -17.70
N GLY A 10 4.14 -29.88 -18.51
CA GLY A 10 4.45 -28.54 -18.02
C GLY A 10 5.86 -28.06 -18.26
N ALA A 11 6.38 -28.15 -19.48
CA ALA A 11 7.40 -27.19 -19.93
C ALA A 11 6.73 -25.81 -20.03
N VAL A 12 6.45 -25.19 -18.89
CA VAL A 12 6.15 -23.76 -18.83
C VAL A 12 7.37 -23.09 -19.43
N SER A 13 7.20 -22.52 -20.63
CA SER A 13 8.29 -21.87 -21.36
C SER A 13 9.10 -21.00 -20.40
N VAL A 14 10.43 -21.12 -20.42
CA VAL A 14 11.34 -20.33 -19.57
C VAL A 14 11.03 -18.82 -19.70
N ALA A 15 10.49 -18.39 -20.85
CA ALA A 15 9.99 -17.04 -21.07
C ALA A 15 8.76 -16.69 -20.21
N HIS A 16 7.83 -17.61 -19.98
CA HIS A 16 6.65 -17.41 -19.14
C HIS A 16 7.03 -17.33 -17.66
N VAL A 17 7.97 -18.17 -17.20
CA VAL A 17 8.53 -18.09 -15.83
C VAL A 17 9.25 -16.76 -15.61
N ARG A 18 10.12 -16.32 -16.54
CA ARG A 18 10.78 -15.00 -16.47
C ARG A 18 9.81 -13.82 -16.52
N ARG A 19 8.72 -13.91 -17.28
CA ARG A 19 7.68 -12.86 -17.33
C ARG A 19 6.95 -12.74 -16.00
N LYS A 20 6.58 -13.86 -15.36
CA LYS A 20 6.00 -13.86 -14.01
C LYS A 20 6.95 -13.28 -12.97
N GLU A 21 8.23 -13.64 -13.07
CA GLU A 21 9.26 -13.14 -12.14
C GLU A 21 9.48 -11.62 -12.28
N LYS A 22 9.41 -11.09 -13.49
CA LYS A 22 9.46 -9.64 -13.71
C LYS A 22 8.19 -8.93 -13.22
N ALA A 23 7.02 -9.54 -13.42
CA ALA A 23 5.74 -8.92 -13.09
C ALA A 23 5.63 -8.57 -11.60
N TYR A 24 5.96 -9.50 -10.69
CA TYR A 24 5.88 -9.17 -9.26
C TYR A 24 6.89 -8.08 -8.87
N LYS A 25 8.11 -8.06 -9.42
CA LYS A 25 9.11 -7.02 -9.13
C LYS A 25 8.65 -5.62 -9.56
N TYR A 26 8.06 -5.51 -10.76
CA TYR A 26 7.51 -4.25 -11.24
C TYR A 26 6.32 -3.79 -10.40
N LEU A 27 5.42 -4.70 -10.03
CA LEU A 27 4.28 -4.40 -9.16
C LEU A 27 4.74 -3.97 -7.77
N THR A 28 5.73 -4.66 -7.18
CA THR A 28 6.37 -4.24 -5.94
C THR A 28 6.89 -2.80 -6.05
N GLY A 29 7.66 -2.51 -7.09
CA GLY A 29 8.22 -1.17 -7.30
C GLY A 29 7.13 -0.11 -7.42
N ALA A 30 6.08 -0.37 -8.19
CA ALA A 30 4.92 0.51 -8.32
C ALA A 30 4.22 0.73 -6.98
N GLY A 31 4.00 -0.35 -6.20
CA GLY A 31 3.39 -0.29 -4.88
C GLY A 31 4.22 0.55 -3.90
N ILE A 32 5.55 0.38 -3.90
CA ILE A 32 6.45 1.20 -3.08
C ILE A 32 6.36 2.68 -3.48
N VAL A 33 6.40 3.00 -4.78
CA VAL A 33 6.36 4.40 -5.24
C VAL A 33 5.03 5.07 -4.88
N VAL A 34 3.90 4.41 -5.16
CA VAL A 34 2.57 4.93 -4.81
C VAL A 34 2.42 5.03 -3.29
N GLY A 35 2.93 4.03 -2.57
CA GLY A 35 2.88 3.96 -1.12
C GLY A 35 3.68 5.05 -0.42
N LEU A 36 4.93 5.27 -0.83
CA LEU A 36 5.76 6.36 -0.34
C LEU A 36 5.16 7.72 -0.67
N SER A 37 4.60 7.88 -1.88
CA SER A 37 3.92 9.12 -2.27
C SER A 37 2.73 9.41 -1.34
N SER A 38 1.91 8.39 -1.04
CA SER A 38 0.82 8.48 -0.07
C SER A 38 1.31 8.92 1.30
N THR A 39 2.33 8.24 1.85
CA THR A 39 2.88 8.55 3.17
C THR A 39 3.49 9.95 3.24
N VAL A 40 4.24 10.37 2.21
CA VAL A 40 4.83 11.72 2.13
C VAL A 40 3.74 12.77 2.12
N LEU A 41 2.65 12.59 1.37
CA LEU A 41 1.53 13.53 1.35
C LEU A 41 0.84 13.64 2.72
N ILE A 42 0.66 12.52 3.42
CA ILE A 42 0.09 12.51 4.78
C ILE A 42 1.01 13.25 5.76
N ILE A 43 2.32 12.99 5.72
CA ILE A 43 3.31 13.71 6.54
C ILE A 43 3.30 15.20 6.22
N MET A 44 3.26 15.56 4.94
CA MET A 44 3.25 16.95 4.49
C MET A 44 2.00 17.68 4.98
N ALA A 45 0.82 17.05 4.90
CA ALA A 45 -0.41 17.60 5.46
C ALA A 45 -0.32 17.83 6.98
N ASN A 46 0.28 16.88 7.71
CA ASN A 46 0.52 17.01 9.15
C ASN A 46 1.48 18.17 9.48
N GLN A 47 2.56 18.33 8.71
CA GLN A 47 3.51 19.44 8.89
C GLN A 47 2.90 20.79 8.53
N MET A 48 2.09 20.87 7.47
CA MET A 48 1.36 22.09 7.10
C MET A 48 0.35 22.50 8.18
N SER A 49 -0.30 21.51 8.80
CA SER A 49 -1.24 21.67 9.92
C SER A 49 -0.58 22.23 11.18
N THR A 50 0.61 21.74 11.51
CA THR A 50 1.29 22.03 12.79
C THR A 50 2.24 23.21 12.73
N ASN A 51 2.95 23.41 11.62
CA ASN A 51 4.09 24.34 11.57
C ASN A 51 3.90 25.55 10.64
N ILE A 52 3.08 25.46 9.59
CA ILE A 52 3.13 26.43 8.47
C ILE A 52 1.86 27.28 8.34
N VAL A 53 0.75 26.95 9.05
CA VAL A 53 -0.54 27.67 8.98
C VAL A 53 -0.91 28.03 7.52
N GLN A 54 -0.79 27.04 6.64
CA GLN A 54 -1.21 27.18 5.25
C GLN A 54 -2.74 27.17 5.15
N ASN A 55 -3.26 27.59 3.99
CA ASN A 55 -4.70 27.57 3.73
C ASN A 55 -5.30 26.18 4.06
N PRO A 56 -6.34 26.13 4.91
CA PRO A 56 -6.89 24.86 5.42
C PRO A 56 -7.44 23.96 4.32
N ASP A 57 -7.95 24.56 3.23
CA ASP A 57 -8.41 23.80 2.06
C ASP A 57 -7.28 23.07 1.35
N SER A 58 -6.08 23.67 1.30
CA SER A 58 -4.89 23.04 0.72
C SER A 58 -4.42 21.86 1.58
N ILE A 59 -4.41 22.02 2.91
CA ILE A 59 -4.08 20.95 3.86
C ILE A 59 -5.04 19.76 3.68
N ARG A 60 -6.35 20.06 3.62
CA ARG A 60 -7.39 19.06 3.44
C ARG A 60 -7.24 18.30 2.12
N LEU A 61 -6.94 19.00 1.02
CA LEU A 61 -6.74 18.39 -0.30
C LEU A 61 -5.51 17.47 -0.30
N VAL A 62 -4.37 17.93 0.21
CA VAL A 62 -3.14 17.13 0.30
C VAL A 62 -3.38 15.89 1.16
N PHE A 63 -4.07 16.04 2.28
CA PHE A 63 -4.41 14.91 3.15
C PHE A 63 -5.34 13.90 2.46
N LEU A 64 -6.40 14.36 1.80
CA LEU A 64 -7.33 13.49 1.06
C LEU A 64 -6.63 12.74 -0.07
N LEU A 65 -5.71 13.39 -0.80
CA LEU A 65 -4.89 12.75 -1.82
C LEU A 65 -3.99 11.68 -1.21
N GLY A 66 -3.33 11.98 -0.09
CA GLY A 66 -2.52 11.02 0.65
C GLY A 66 -3.32 9.79 1.09
N ILE A 67 -4.48 9.99 1.71
CA ILE A 67 -5.36 8.90 2.17
C ILE A 67 -5.94 8.09 1.01
N SER A 68 -6.32 8.72 -0.11
CA SER A 68 -6.88 8.01 -1.27
C SER A 68 -5.84 7.15 -2.00
N LEU A 69 -4.56 7.55 -1.99
CA LEU A 69 -3.47 6.75 -2.55
C LEU A 69 -3.11 5.52 -1.71
N ALA A 70 -3.43 5.51 -0.41
CA ALA A 70 -3.12 4.37 0.47
C ALA A 70 -3.85 3.07 0.04
N PRO A 71 -5.17 3.05 -0.21
CA PRO A 71 -5.87 1.91 -0.79
C PRO A 71 -5.33 1.48 -2.16
N VAL A 72 -4.92 2.45 -3.00
CA VAL A 72 -4.35 2.15 -4.32
C VAL A 72 -3.02 1.41 -4.17
N SER A 73 -2.14 1.88 -3.28
CA SER A 73 -0.90 1.19 -2.92
C SER A 73 -1.19 -0.24 -2.44
N PHE A 74 -2.16 -0.41 -1.54
CA PHE A 74 -2.55 -1.71 -1.01
C PHE A 74 -3.01 -2.69 -2.10
N MET A 75 -3.83 -2.24 -3.05
CA MET A 75 -4.27 -3.07 -4.19
C MET A 75 -3.10 -3.51 -5.09
N ILE A 76 -2.11 -2.62 -5.28
CA ILE A 76 -0.89 -2.97 -6.02
C ILE A 76 -0.07 -4.01 -5.25
N PHE A 77 0.05 -3.87 -3.92
CA PHE A 77 0.72 -4.86 -3.07
C PHE A 77 0.03 -6.23 -3.11
N ILE A 78 -1.31 -6.28 -3.06
CA ILE A 78 -2.07 -7.54 -3.24
C ILE A 78 -1.75 -8.16 -4.61
N SER A 79 -1.76 -7.35 -5.67
CA SER A 79 -1.45 -7.82 -7.02
C SER A 79 -0.02 -8.37 -7.11
N ALA A 80 0.94 -7.71 -6.44
CA ALA A 80 2.32 -8.16 -6.34
C ALA A 80 2.43 -9.49 -5.56
N GLN A 81 1.68 -9.66 -4.48
CA GLN A 81 1.63 -10.90 -3.71
C GLN A 81 1.07 -12.06 -4.55
N ILE A 82 -0.06 -11.86 -5.24
CA ILE A 82 -0.64 -12.87 -6.14
C ILE A 82 0.38 -13.27 -7.21
N ALA A 83 1.06 -12.30 -7.81
CA ALA A 83 2.09 -12.56 -8.81
C ALA A 83 3.28 -13.35 -8.22
N ALA A 84 3.75 -13.01 -7.01
CA ALA A 84 4.85 -13.69 -6.33
C ALA A 84 4.51 -15.14 -5.96
N ILE A 85 3.30 -15.38 -5.44
CA ILE A 85 2.78 -16.73 -5.14
C ILE A 85 2.71 -17.56 -6.43
N SER A 86 2.18 -16.97 -7.52
CA SER A 86 2.08 -17.63 -8.82
C SER A 86 3.45 -17.99 -9.45
N ALA A 87 4.51 -17.31 -9.00
CA ALA A 87 5.90 -17.55 -9.38
C ALA A 87 6.64 -18.49 -8.41
N GLY A 88 5.97 -18.99 -7.36
CA GLY A 88 6.56 -19.89 -6.35
C GLY A 88 7.47 -19.19 -5.33
N MET A 89 7.45 -17.86 -5.25
CA MET A 89 8.32 -17.08 -4.38
C MET A 89 7.64 -16.71 -3.07
N LYS A 90 7.44 -17.71 -2.20
CA LYS A 90 6.70 -17.56 -0.93
C LYS A 90 7.32 -16.53 0.02
N ASN A 91 8.65 -16.44 0.09
CA ASN A 91 9.34 -15.49 0.97
C ASN A 91 9.04 -14.02 0.63
N TRP A 92 8.61 -13.74 -0.61
CA TRP A 92 8.22 -12.39 -1.01
C TRP A 92 6.90 -11.93 -0.41
N ASN A 93 6.04 -12.84 0.03
CA ASN A 93 4.81 -12.46 0.72
C ASN A 93 5.13 -11.70 2.02
N LEU A 94 6.06 -12.22 2.82
CA LEU A 94 6.52 -11.58 4.07
C LEU A 94 7.06 -10.18 3.82
N VAL A 95 7.88 -10.01 2.77
CA VAL A 95 8.47 -8.71 2.42
C VAL A 95 7.38 -7.70 2.02
N LEU A 96 6.46 -8.08 1.13
CA LEU A 96 5.38 -7.19 0.67
C LEU A 96 4.41 -6.85 1.79
N GLY A 97 4.05 -7.85 2.59
CA GLY A 97 3.20 -7.70 3.75
C GLY A 97 3.81 -6.77 4.81
N PHE A 98 5.10 -6.93 5.10
CA PHE A 98 5.84 -6.05 5.99
C PHE A 98 5.88 -4.61 5.46
N LEU A 99 6.25 -4.41 4.19
CA LEU A 99 6.32 -3.08 3.58
C LEU A 99 4.96 -2.36 3.63
N CYS A 100 3.88 -3.05 3.28
CA CYS A 100 2.55 -2.48 3.33
C CYS A 100 2.11 -2.15 4.76
N SER A 101 2.39 -3.04 5.72
CA SER A 101 2.05 -2.82 7.13
C SER A 101 2.82 -1.64 7.71
N PHE A 102 4.13 -1.57 7.43
CA PHE A 102 4.99 -0.48 7.86
C PHE A 102 4.53 0.87 7.31
N GLN A 103 4.16 0.93 6.03
CA GLN A 103 3.59 2.12 5.41
C GLN A 103 2.29 2.57 6.11
N SER A 104 1.38 1.65 6.40
CA SER A 104 0.13 1.94 7.11
C SER A 104 0.36 2.43 8.53
N ILE A 105 1.34 1.87 9.25
CA ILE A 105 1.71 2.30 10.61
C ILE A 105 2.22 3.75 10.59
N ILE A 106 3.17 4.08 9.70
CA ILE A 106 3.67 5.45 9.58
C ILE A 106 2.52 6.40 9.24
N SER A 107 1.69 6.02 8.27
CA SER A 107 0.55 6.83 7.85
C SER A 107 -0.44 7.06 9.00
N LEU A 108 -0.66 6.08 9.89
CA LEU A 108 -1.51 6.22 11.08
C LEU A 108 -0.94 7.21 12.10
N ILE A 109 0.38 7.25 12.28
CA ILE A 109 1.04 8.18 13.21
C ILE A 109 0.82 9.63 12.76
N PHE A 110 1.01 9.91 11.46
CA PHE A 110 0.92 11.26 10.92
C PHE A 110 -0.50 11.67 10.49
N ALA A 111 -1.42 10.72 10.31
CA ALA A 111 -2.84 11.02 10.06
C ALA A 111 -3.59 11.54 11.31
N ARG A 112 -2.91 11.57 12.47
CA ARG A 112 -3.42 12.20 13.70
C ARG A 112 -3.25 13.70 13.68
N ASP A 113 -4.16 14.38 14.36
CA ASP A 113 -4.07 15.80 14.68
C ASP A 113 -3.82 16.67 13.44
N ILE A 114 -4.80 16.69 12.53
CA ILE A 114 -4.78 17.49 11.32
C ILE A 114 -5.77 18.65 11.48
N LEU A 115 -5.33 19.85 11.15
CA LEU A 115 -6.13 21.05 11.16
C LEU A 115 -7.24 20.93 10.09
N LEU A 116 -8.47 20.77 10.54
CA LEU A 116 -9.65 20.64 9.71
C LEU A 116 -10.71 21.63 10.16
N GLN A 117 -11.62 21.98 9.25
CA GLN A 117 -12.74 22.85 9.57
C GLN A 117 -13.83 22.02 10.25
N ASP A 118 -14.19 22.42 11.46
CA ASP A 118 -15.23 21.80 12.26
C ASP A 118 -16.64 22.17 11.76
N SER A 119 -17.65 21.43 12.22
CA SER A 119 -19.09 21.69 12.04
C SER A 119 -19.52 23.13 12.39
N SER A 120 -18.77 23.78 13.27
CA SER A 120 -18.95 25.19 13.67
C SER A 120 -18.21 26.18 12.78
N SER A 121 -17.68 25.74 11.63
CA SER A 121 -16.84 26.48 10.67
C SER A 121 -15.50 26.98 11.20
N ARG A 122 -15.14 26.62 12.45
CA ARG A 122 -13.86 26.95 13.09
C ARG A 122 -12.79 25.93 12.71
N LEU A 123 -11.54 26.38 12.58
CA LEU A 123 -10.41 25.48 12.38
C LEU A 123 -9.99 24.87 13.72
N SER A 124 -9.97 23.54 13.79
CA SER A 124 -9.47 22.81 14.94
C SER A 124 -8.62 21.63 14.52
N LEU A 125 -7.63 21.28 15.35
CA LEU A 125 -6.88 20.05 15.20
C LEU A 125 -7.82 18.88 15.51
N GLN A 126 -8.06 18.05 14.51
CA GLN A 126 -8.91 16.88 14.62
C GLN A 126 -8.18 15.65 14.09
N THR A 127 -8.45 14.50 14.70
CA THR A 127 -8.07 13.22 14.13
C THR A 127 -9.27 12.68 13.34
N PRO A 128 -9.27 12.74 11.99
CA PRO A 128 -10.38 12.23 11.20
C PRO A 128 -10.57 10.71 11.40
N ASN A 129 -11.72 10.34 11.97
CA ASN A 129 -12.03 8.93 12.25
C ASN A 129 -12.10 8.08 10.98
N TRP A 130 -12.63 8.64 9.89
CA TRP A 130 -12.78 7.95 8.60
C TRP A 130 -11.42 7.54 8.00
N SER A 131 -10.41 8.41 8.02
CA SER A 131 -9.08 8.10 7.51
C SER A 131 -8.39 7.07 8.39
N SER A 132 -8.60 7.16 9.70
CA SER A 132 -8.10 6.17 10.66
C SER A 132 -8.67 4.79 10.38
N TYR A 133 -9.97 4.65 10.13
CA TYR A 133 -10.59 3.37 9.77
C TYR A 133 -10.00 2.78 8.48
N ILE A 134 -9.78 3.60 7.45
CA ILE A 134 -9.16 3.15 6.20
C ILE A 134 -7.75 2.61 6.47
N LEU A 135 -6.90 3.36 7.16
CA LEU A 135 -5.52 2.94 7.42
C LEU A 135 -5.44 1.70 8.35
N TRP A 136 -6.30 1.62 9.36
CA TRP A 136 -6.41 0.45 10.23
C TRP A 136 -6.89 -0.80 9.49
N SER A 137 -7.87 -0.66 8.59
CA SER A 137 -8.36 -1.79 7.78
C SER A 137 -7.28 -2.31 6.83
N ILE A 138 -6.49 -1.41 6.21
CA ILE A 138 -5.34 -1.80 5.38
C ILE A 138 -4.31 -2.53 6.24
N LEU A 139 -3.99 -2.02 7.43
CA LEU A 139 -3.01 -2.66 8.34
C LEU A 139 -3.46 -4.05 8.78
N LEU A 140 -4.72 -4.21 9.20
CA LEU A 140 -5.24 -5.52 9.59
C LEU A 140 -5.24 -6.48 8.40
N ALA A 141 -5.69 -6.04 7.23
CA ALA A 141 -5.70 -6.86 6.03
C ALA A 141 -4.28 -7.24 5.59
N SER A 142 -3.32 -6.32 5.64
CA SER A 142 -1.92 -6.61 5.29
C SER A 142 -1.30 -7.61 6.26
N LEU A 143 -1.54 -7.48 7.57
CA LEU A 143 -1.06 -8.45 8.56
C LEU A 143 -1.67 -9.84 8.35
N ILE A 144 -2.99 -9.92 8.12
CA ILE A 144 -3.67 -11.19 7.82
C ILE A 144 -3.09 -11.84 6.57
N LEU A 145 -2.92 -11.07 5.49
CA LEU A 145 -2.30 -11.56 4.24
C LEU A 145 -0.85 -12.02 4.44
N THR A 146 -0.11 -11.37 5.33
CA THR A 146 1.28 -11.74 5.66
C THR A 146 1.37 -13.08 6.38
N VAL A 147 0.38 -13.40 7.23
CA VAL A 147 0.41 -14.59 8.10
C VAL A 147 -0.24 -15.81 7.44
N ILE A 148 -1.28 -15.63 6.63
CA ILE A 148 -2.06 -16.73 6.03
C ILE A 148 -1.38 -17.33 4.79
N VAL A 149 -0.60 -16.54 4.05
CA VAL A 149 -0.06 -16.89 2.72
C VAL A 149 1.43 -17.24 2.78
#